data_AF-A0A8T7MNG3-F1
#
_entry.id   AF-A0A8T7MNG3-F1
#
_cell.length_a   1.000
_cell.length_b   1.000
_cell.length_c   1.000
_cell.angle_alpha   90.00
_cell.angle_beta   90.00
_cell.angle_gamma   90.00
#
_symmetry.space_group_name_H-M   'P 1'
#
loop_
_entity.id
_entity.type
_entity.pdbx_description
1 polymer ?
#
loop_
_entity_poly.entity_id
_entity_poly.type
_entity_poly.pdbx_seq_one_letter_code
_entity_poly.pdbx_strand_id
1 'polypeptide(L)'
;MALRREDLLERYPEEYLLEEDEMGESNSQYQLAIYLVDVLKWYYQEQNWLVTGNLELHHPAIQNSKHKIIPDVVVFKDIELTEEVQADLTSWKINQRHPAPPVIFEISSASTWGNDIEEGEKRKPEIYGRIGVQEYFAYDPNPTPVWQNQEGRRLLGWRYVWNNPTPQPLLSDERGRLWSEVLESWLVPDGAYLRLYDREGQLRLTGREAERAGREAERVGREAERVGREAERQRANAEGQRAEAERQRANAEKQRAEAERQRANAEKQRADKLAELLRRYNLDPDNLP
;
A
#
# COMPACT_ATOMS: atom_id res chain seq x y z
N MET A 1 -27.13 16.52 19.39
CA MET A 1 -26.98 16.47 20.86
C MET A 1 -26.79 15.00 21.20
N ALA A 2 -25.69 14.60 21.85
CA ALA A 2 -25.51 13.20 22.26
C ALA A 2 -26.38 12.93 23.49
N LEU A 3 -27.11 11.81 23.51
CA LEU A 3 -27.82 11.33 24.69
C LEU A 3 -26.78 10.74 25.64
N ARG A 4 -26.67 11.26 26.86
CA ARG A 4 -25.80 10.67 27.88
C ARG A 4 -26.60 9.69 28.74
N ARG A 5 -25.97 8.65 29.29
CA ARG A 5 -26.64 7.65 30.15
C ARG A 5 -27.30 8.34 31.35
N GLU A 6 -26.66 9.36 31.91
CA GLU A 6 -27.19 10.13 33.03
C GLU A 6 -28.48 10.87 32.65
N ASP A 7 -28.56 11.43 31.44
CA ASP A 7 -29.76 12.10 30.94
C ASP A 7 -30.91 11.11 30.67
N LEU A 8 -30.60 9.82 30.46
CA LEU A 8 -31.57 8.74 30.27
C LEU A 8 -32.08 8.18 31.60
N LEU A 9 -31.22 8.08 32.62
CA LEU A 9 -31.61 7.68 33.98
C LEU A 9 -32.61 8.65 34.62
N GLU A 10 -32.59 9.93 34.21
CA GLU A 10 -33.61 10.92 34.62
C GLU A 10 -34.99 10.66 33.99
N ARG A 11 -35.06 9.88 32.90
CA ARG A 11 -36.27 9.69 32.08
C ARG A 11 -36.80 8.26 32.07
N TYR A 12 -35.95 7.28 32.35
CA TYR A 12 -36.27 5.87 32.29
C TYR A 12 -35.70 5.14 33.53
N PRO A 13 -36.41 4.13 34.05
CA PRO A 13 -35.85 3.27 35.10
C PRO A 13 -34.60 2.54 34.60
N GLU A 14 -33.67 2.26 35.51
CA GLU A 14 -32.37 1.66 35.20
C GLU A 14 -32.49 0.31 34.47
N GLU A 15 -33.52 -0.50 34.78
CA GLU A 15 -33.83 -1.78 34.13
C GLU A 15 -34.14 -1.69 32.62
N TYR A 16 -34.39 -0.47 32.09
CA TYR A 16 -34.60 -0.23 30.66
C TYR A 16 -33.32 0.18 29.94
N LEU A 17 -32.22 0.40 30.67
CA LEU A 17 -30.92 0.75 30.11
C LEU A 17 -30.07 -0.50 30.03
N LEU A 18 -29.57 -0.80 28.83
CA LEU A 18 -28.62 -1.87 28.62
C LEU A 18 -27.32 -1.60 29.40
N GLU A 19 -26.73 -2.65 29.94
CA GLU A 19 -25.37 -2.54 30.48
C GLU A 19 -24.35 -2.35 29.36
N GLU A 20 -23.18 -1.78 29.66
CA GLU A 20 -22.17 -1.45 28.63
C GLU A 20 -21.67 -2.71 27.87
N ASP A 21 -21.74 -3.88 28.48
CA ASP A 21 -21.43 -5.20 27.89
C ASP A 21 -22.56 -5.79 27.05
N GLU A 22 -23.74 -5.20 27.11
CA GLU A 22 -24.88 -5.50 26.23
C GLU A 22 -24.98 -4.51 25.05
N MET A 23 -24.17 -3.45 25.06
CA MET A 23 -24.09 -2.50 23.95
C MET A 23 -23.43 -3.12 22.72
N GLY A 24 -23.90 -2.71 21.54
CA GLY A 24 -23.35 -3.17 20.26
C GLY A 24 -21.89 -2.77 20.01
N GLU A 25 -21.36 -3.19 18.86
CA GLU A 25 -19.95 -2.97 18.49
C GLU A 25 -19.49 -1.52 18.67
N SER A 26 -18.29 -1.35 19.24
CA SER A 26 -17.66 -0.03 19.30
C SER A 26 -17.27 0.46 17.90
N ASN A 27 -17.17 1.78 17.70
CA ASN A 27 -16.72 2.31 16.41
C ASN A 27 -15.30 1.80 16.04
N SER A 28 -14.41 1.60 17.02
CA SER A 28 -13.07 1.06 16.77
C SER A 28 -13.11 -0.38 16.24
N GLN A 29 -14.01 -1.21 16.81
CA GLN A 29 -14.24 -2.58 16.36
C GLN A 29 -14.76 -2.60 14.91
N TYR A 30 -15.81 -1.82 14.64
CA TYR A 30 -16.42 -1.72 13.32
C TYR A 30 -15.44 -1.24 12.23
N GLN A 31 -14.68 -0.17 12.52
CA GLN A 31 -13.71 0.37 11.56
C GLN A 31 -12.56 -0.60 11.29
N LEU A 32 -12.09 -1.34 12.30
CA LEU A 32 -11.07 -2.37 12.09
C LEU A 32 -11.61 -3.55 11.28
N ALA A 33 -12.82 -4.02 11.55
CA ALA A 33 -13.44 -5.08 10.78
C ALA A 33 -13.54 -4.70 9.30
N ILE A 34 -14.01 -3.48 8.98
CA ILE A 34 -14.02 -2.95 7.61
C ILE A 34 -12.62 -2.94 7.02
N TYR A 35 -11.63 -2.40 7.75
CA TYR A 35 -10.26 -2.33 7.27
C TYR A 35 -9.71 -3.71 6.89
N LEU A 36 -9.86 -4.70 7.76
CA LEU A 36 -9.40 -6.07 7.51
C LEU A 36 -10.11 -6.70 6.31
N VAL A 37 -11.44 -6.54 6.22
CA VAL A 37 -12.23 -7.02 5.09
C VAL A 37 -11.74 -6.38 3.78
N ASP A 38 -11.51 -5.06 3.76
CA ASP A 38 -11.06 -4.33 2.57
C ASP A 38 -9.63 -4.73 2.14
N VAL A 39 -8.70 -4.90 3.09
CA VAL A 39 -7.34 -5.39 2.79
C VAL A 39 -7.39 -6.79 2.21
N LEU A 40 -8.11 -7.71 2.84
CA LEU A 40 -8.16 -9.10 2.43
C LEU A 40 -8.92 -9.29 1.12
N LYS A 41 -10.04 -8.59 0.91
CA LYS A 41 -10.76 -8.59 -0.38
C LYS A 41 -9.87 -8.07 -1.51
N TRP A 42 -9.14 -6.99 -1.26
CA TRP A 42 -8.21 -6.45 -2.25
C TRP A 42 -7.07 -7.43 -2.54
N TYR A 43 -6.48 -8.02 -1.50
CA TYR A 43 -5.36 -8.93 -1.66
C TYR A 43 -5.74 -10.20 -2.41
N TYR A 44 -6.93 -10.75 -2.14
CA TYR A 44 -7.43 -11.98 -2.76
C TYR A 44 -8.39 -11.75 -3.93
N GLN A 45 -8.45 -10.55 -4.51
CA GLN A 45 -9.43 -10.20 -5.55
C GLN A 45 -9.33 -11.06 -6.83
N GLU A 46 -8.15 -11.62 -7.12
CA GLU A 46 -7.90 -12.52 -8.25
C GLU A 46 -8.04 -14.00 -7.88
N GLN A 47 -8.34 -14.30 -6.62
CA GLN A 47 -8.54 -15.64 -6.10
C GLN A 47 -10.02 -15.84 -5.76
N ASN A 48 -10.50 -17.09 -5.77
CA ASN A 48 -11.87 -17.41 -5.38
C ASN A 48 -12.04 -17.39 -3.85
N TRP A 49 -11.65 -16.30 -3.19
CA TRP A 49 -11.75 -16.18 -1.75
C TRP A 49 -12.92 -15.27 -1.39
N LEU A 50 -13.69 -15.71 -0.40
CA LEU A 50 -14.77 -14.93 0.19
C LEU A 50 -14.27 -14.39 1.53
N VAL A 51 -14.32 -13.07 1.67
CA VAL A 51 -14.03 -12.37 2.93
C VAL A 51 -15.24 -11.54 3.31
N THR A 52 -15.74 -11.70 4.53
CA THR A 52 -16.90 -10.94 5.02
C THR A 52 -16.80 -10.73 6.52
N GLY A 53 -17.44 -9.68 7.02
CA GLY A 53 -17.69 -9.51 8.45
C GLY A 53 -19.10 -9.95 8.83
N ASN A 54 -19.32 -10.13 10.13
CA ASN A 54 -20.62 -10.34 10.78
C ASN A 54 -21.47 -11.45 10.13
N LEU A 55 -20.83 -12.54 9.70
CA LEU A 55 -21.51 -13.69 9.13
C LEU A 55 -21.91 -14.67 10.23
N GLU A 56 -23.21 -14.93 10.38
CA GLU A 56 -23.72 -15.92 11.33
C GLU A 56 -23.35 -17.35 10.88
N LEU A 57 -22.51 -18.02 11.67
CA LEU A 57 -22.07 -19.39 11.48
C LEU A 57 -22.92 -20.34 12.32
N HIS A 58 -23.66 -21.23 11.65
CA HIS A 58 -24.35 -22.34 12.31
C HIS A 58 -23.49 -23.59 12.30
N HIS A 59 -23.30 -24.21 13.46
CA HIS A 59 -22.59 -25.48 13.57
C HIS A 59 -23.04 -26.28 14.80
N PRO A 60 -23.32 -27.61 14.67
CA PRO A 60 -23.78 -28.43 15.80
C PRO A 60 -22.80 -28.48 16.99
N ALA A 61 -21.51 -28.26 16.75
CA ALA A 61 -20.50 -28.25 17.81
C ALA A 61 -20.54 -26.98 18.70
N ILE A 62 -21.31 -25.95 18.31
CA ILE A 62 -21.58 -24.78 19.12
C ILE A 62 -22.73 -25.13 20.07
N GLN A 63 -22.50 -25.16 21.38
CA GLN A 63 -23.51 -25.65 22.34
C GLN A 63 -24.27 -24.55 23.08
N ASN A 64 -23.69 -23.35 23.21
CA ASN A 64 -24.15 -22.37 24.22
C ASN A 64 -25.03 -21.25 23.65
N SER A 65 -25.20 -21.19 22.32
CA SER A 65 -25.91 -20.10 21.63
C SER A 65 -26.82 -20.63 20.51
N LYS A 66 -27.75 -21.56 20.78
CA LYS A 66 -28.64 -22.15 19.75
C LYS A 66 -27.88 -22.62 18.50
N HIS A 67 -26.71 -23.23 18.69
CA HIS A 67 -25.82 -23.69 17.61
C HIS A 67 -25.29 -22.61 16.65
N LYS A 68 -25.14 -21.36 17.11
CA LYS A 68 -24.61 -20.26 16.29
C LYS A 68 -23.54 -19.40 16.95
N ILE A 69 -22.67 -18.82 16.12
CA ILE A 69 -21.66 -17.81 16.50
C ILE A 69 -21.51 -16.79 15.36
N ILE A 70 -21.20 -15.53 15.68
CA ILE A 70 -21.04 -14.45 14.69
C ILE A 70 -19.64 -13.86 14.89
N PRO A 71 -18.65 -14.24 14.07
CA PRO A 71 -17.32 -13.65 14.14
C PRO A 71 -17.27 -12.30 13.43
N ASP A 72 -16.38 -11.41 13.88
CA ASP A 72 -16.23 -10.07 13.30
C ASP A 72 -15.71 -10.10 11.86
N VAL A 73 -14.75 -10.98 11.56
CA VAL A 73 -14.24 -11.21 10.19
C VAL A 73 -14.03 -12.70 9.94
N VAL A 74 -14.50 -13.17 8.78
CA VAL A 74 -14.41 -14.56 8.35
C VAL A 74 -13.82 -14.61 6.94
N VAL A 75 -12.89 -15.56 6.73
CA VAL A 75 -12.24 -15.81 5.44
C VAL A 75 -12.52 -17.23 5.00
N PHE A 76 -13.00 -17.41 3.77
CA PHE A 76 -13.16 -18.70 3.09
C PHE A 76 -12.32 -18.75 1.82
N LYS A 77 -11.75 -19.93 1.55
CA LYS A 77 -11.02 -20.24 0.32
C LYS A 77 -11.95 -20.94 -0.66
N ASP A 78 -11.65 -20.82 -1.95
CA ASP A 78 -12.32 -21.54 -3.05
C ASP A 78 -13.87 -21.46 -3.01
N ILE A 79 -14.39 -20.26 -2.73
CA ILE A 79 -15.81 -19.89 -2.86
C ILE A 79 -15.99 -19.10 -4.14
N GLU A 80 -16.71 -19.69 -5.09
CA GLU A 80 -17.17 -18.99 -6.28
C GLU A 80 -18.32 -18.04 -5.91
N LEU A 81 -18.07 -16.73 -6.06
CA LEU A 81 -19.02 -15.68 -5.72
C LEU A 81 -20.01 -15.42 -6.87
N THR A 82 -20.95 -16.34 -7.09
CA THR A 82 -22.06 -16.11 -8.03
C THR A 82 -22.98 -14.99 -7.54
N GLU A 83 -23.77 -14.37 -8.44
CA GLU A 83 -24.73 -13.32 -8.05
C GLU A 83 -25.72 -13.81 -6.97
N GLU A 84 -26.14 -15.07 -7.05
CA GLU A 84 -27.01 -15.70 -6.05
C GLU A 84 -26.33 -15.85 -4.69
N VAL A 85 -25.06 -16.28 -4.69
CA VAL A 85 -24.25 -16.41 -3.47
C VAL A 85 -24.00 -15.04 -2.85
N GLN A 86 -23.75 -14.00 -3.66
CA GLN A 86 -23.57 -12.65 -3.15
C GLN A 86 -24.85 -12.04 -2.56
N ALA A 87 -26.01 -12.32 -3.15
CA ALA A 87 -27.29 -11.75 -2.73
C ALA A 87 -27.86 -12.38 -1.44
N ASP A 88 -27.60 -13.67 -1.20
CA ASP A 88 -28.21 -14.43 -0.11
C ASP A 88 -27.21 -15.43 0.51
N LEU A 89 -26.02 -14.93 0.87
CA LEU A 89 -24.98 -15.74 1.49
C LEU A 89 -25.37 -16.11 2.92
N THR A 90 -25.43 -17.41 3.21
CA THR A 90 -25.58 -17.93 4.57
C THR A 90 -24.55 -19.00 4.85
N SER A 91 -24.22 -19.22 6.13
CA SER A 91 -23.30 -20.30 6.52
C SER A 91 -23.75 -21.68 6.04
N TRP A 92 -25.06 -21.92 5.91
CA TRP A 92 -25.61 -23.15 5.32
C TRP A 92 -25.20 -23.38 3.86
N LYS A 93 -25.14 -22.32 3.05
CA LYS A 93 -24.70 -22.41 1.65
C LYS A 93 -23.20 -22.65 1.54
N ILE A 94 -22.42 -22.07 2.45
CA ILE A 94 -20.95 -22.23 2.47
C ILE A 94 -20.54 -23.63 2.96
N ASN A 95 -21.21 -24.14 4.00
CA ASN A 95 -20.90 -25.42 4.65
C ASN A 95 -21.04 -26.64 3.70
N GLN A 96 -21.79 -26.51 2.59
CA GLN A 96 -21.89 -27.56 1.58
C GLN A 96 -20.57 -27.85 0.85
N ARG A 97 -19.65 -26.88 0.79
CA ARG A 97 -18.37 -26.99 0.08
C ARG A 97 -17.17 -26.87 1.02
N HIS A 98 -17.29 -26.07 2.09
CA HIS A 98 -16.22 -25.80 3.05
C HIS A 98 -16.78 -25.88 4.47
N PRO A 99 -16.54 -26.97 5.22
CA PRO A 99 -17.24 -27.21 6.47
C PRO A 99 -16.92 -26.21 7.58
N ALA A 100 -15.79 -25.50 7.47
CA ALA A 100 -15.37 -24.46 8.38
C ALA A 100 -14.57 -23.36 7.66
N PRO A 101 -14.66 -22.10 8.10
CA PRO A 101 -13.78 -21.06 7.61
C PRO A 101 -12.33 -21.32 8.05
N PRO A 102 -11.35 -21.26 7.14
CA PRO A 102 -9.95 -21.45 7.49
C PRO A 102 -9.39 -20.34 8.38
N VAL A 103 -9.87 -19.09 8.29
CA VAL A 103 -9.43 -18.01 9.19
C VAL A 103 -10.61 -17.23 9.75
N ILE A 104 -10.54 -16.95 11.06
CA ILE A 104 -11.45 -16.06 11.77
C ILE A 104 -10.65 -14.98 12.52
N PHE A 105 -11.18 -13.76 12.52
CA PHE A 105 -10.77 -12.70 13.43
C PHE A 105 -11.90 -12.33 14.39
N GLU A 106 -11.52 -12.06 15.63
CA GLU A 106 -12.34 -11.42 16.65
C GLU A 106 -11.62 -10.15 17.12
N ILE A 107 -12.38 -9.10 17.33
CA ILE A 107 -11.91 -7.77 17.66
C ILE A 107 -12.53 -7.41 19.01
N SER A 108 -11.69 -7.36 20.04
CA SER A 108 -12.16 -7.13 21.41
C SER A 108 -12.68 -5.71 21.58
N SER A 109 -13.88 -5.60 22.16
CA SER A 109 -14.38 -4.35 22.71
C SER A 109 -14.04 -4.26 24.21
N ALA A 110 -14.14 -3.05 24.77
CA ALA A 110 -13.95 -2.82 26.21
C ALA A 110 -14.94 -3.59 27.09
N SER A 111 -16.07 -4.03 26.53
CA SER A 111 -17.19 -4.54 27.30
C SER A 111 -17.40 -6.06 27.20
N THR A 112 -16.77 -6.77 26.25
CA THR A 112 -17.03 -8.22 26.02
C THR A 112 -15.83 -9.16 26.21
N TRP A 113 -14.63 -8.65 26.49
CA TRP A 113 -13.39 -9.44 26.32
C TRP A 113 -13.18 -10.57 27.36
N GLY A 114 -13.55 -10.37 28.62
CA GLY A 114 -13.24 -11.32 29.71
C GLY A 114 -13.98 -12.66 29.59
N ASN A 115 -15.23 -12.62 29.11
CA ASN A 115 -16.13 -13.79 29.01
C ASN A 115 -15.97 -14.61 27.72
N ASP A 116 -15.20 -14.09 26.74
CA ASP A 116 -15.12 -14.65 25.39
C ASP A 116 -13.82 -15.43 25.13
N ILE A 117 -12.70 -15.01 25.74
CA ILE A 117 -11.36 -15.54 25.45
C ILE A 117 -10.82 -16.44 26.57
N GLU A 118 -10.94 -16.03 27.84
CA GLU A 118 -10.30 -16.72 28.99
C GLU A 118 -11.29 -17.55 29.82
N GLU A 119 -12.43 -16.97 30.21
CA GLU A 119 -13.37 -17.57 31.16
C GLU A 119 -14.81 -17.52 30.64
N GLY A 120 -15.70 -18.41 31.09
CA GLY A 120 -17.14 -18.36 30.79
C GLY A 120 -17.64 -19.33 29.70
N GLU A 121 -18.94 -19.24 29.40
CA GLU A 121 -19.64 -20.18 28.51
C GLU A 121 -19.21 -20.04 27.04
N LYS A 122 -18.50 -18.98 26.63
CA LYS A 122 -18.25 -18.72 25.20
C LYS A 122 -16.90 -19.18 24.68
N ARG A 123 -15.95 -19.64 25.52
CA ARG A 123 -14.54 -20.01 25.20
C ARG A 123 -14.25 -20.15 23.70
N LYS A 124 -14.07 -19.01 23.03
CA LYS A 124 -14.06 -18.92 21.56
C LYS A 124 -12.96 -19.78 20.92
N PRO A 125 -11.74 -19.86 21.48
CA PRO A 125 -10.73 -20.79 20.96
C PRO A 125 -11.22 -22.24 20.88
N GLU A 126 -11.92 -22.74 21.90
CA GLU A 126 -12.43 -24.13 21.91
C GLU A 126 -13.60 -24.32 20.97
N ILE A 127 -14.45 -23.31 20.82
CA ILE A 127 -15.55 -23.35 19.84
C ILE A 127 -14.99 -23.39 18.43
N TYR A 128 -14.05 -22.51 18.09
CA TYR A 128 -13.45 -22.45 16.76
C TYR A 128 -12.68 -23.72 16.40
N GLY A 129 -11.95 -24.30 17.35
CA GLY A 129 -11.33 -25.62 17.15
C GLY A 129 -12.35 -26.74 16.89
N ARG A 130 -13.49 -26.75 17.59
CA ARG A 130 -14.56 -27.74 17.38
C ARG A 130 -15.34 -27.56 16.07
N ILE A 131 -15.42 -26.33 15.55
CA ILE A 131 -16.01 -26.04 14.23
C ILE A 131 -15.06 -26.49 13.12
N GLY A 132 -13.75 -26.52 13.36
CA GLY A 132 -12.74 -26.92 12.37
C GLY A 132 -12.00 -25.75 11.71
N VAL A 133 -11.99 -24.59 12.36
CA VAL A 133 -11.19 -23.42 11.93
C VAL A 133 -9.71 -23.78 11.91
N GLN A 134 -8.93 -23.26 10.96
CA GLN A 134 -7.48 -23.53 10.91
C GLN A 134 -6.69 -22.52 11.73
N GLU A 135 -7.03 -21.22 11.61
CA GLU A 135 -6.42 -20.14 12.35
C GLU A 135 -7.47 -19.19 12.92
N TYR A 136 -7.32 -18.85 14.20
CA TYR A 136 -8.17 -17.89 14.89
C TYR A 136 -7.28 -16.80 15.48
N PHE A 137 -7.61 -15.54 15.23
CA PHE A 137 -6.89 -14.39 15.78
C PHE A 137 -7.84 -13.50 16.57
N ALA A 138 -7.44 -13.12 17.78
CA ALA A 138 -8.10 -12.09 18.56
C ALA A 138 -7.22 -10.83 18.57
N TYR A 139 -7.81 -9.65 18.38
CA TYR A 139 -7.09 -8.38 18.42
C TYR A 139 -7.79 -7.36 19.31
N ASP A 140 -7.01 -6.60 20.07
CA ASP A 140 -7.47 -5.50 20.91
C ASP A 140 -7.06 -4.16 20.29
N PRO A 141 -7.98 -3.45 19.62
CA PRO A 141 -7.70 -2.14 19.00
C PRO A 141 -7.81 -0.97 19.99
N ASN A 142 -8.20 -1.20 21.25
CA ASN A 142 -8.55 -0.11 22.17
C ASN A 142 -7.32 0.70 22.57
N PRO A 143 -7.42 2.05 22.69
CA PRO A 143 -6.30 2.89 23.10
C PRO A 143 -5.66 2.46 24.42
N THR A 144 -6.51 2.03 25.36
CA THR A 144 -6.10 1.32 26.56
C THR A 144 -6.44 -0.15 26.36
N PRO A 145 -5.44 -1.05 26.29
CA PRO A 145 -5.71 -2.47 26.15
C PRO A 145 -6.61 -2.98 27.27
N VAL A 146 -7.61 -3.77 26.90
CA VAL A 146 -8.63 -4.28 27.79
C VAL A 146 -8.19 -5.60 28.39
N TRP A 147 -7.31 -6.37 27.72
CA TRP A 147 -6.79 -7.64 28.21
C TRP A 147 -5.76 -7.46 29.34
N GLN A 148 -6.23 -7.52 30.59
CA GLN A 148 -5.38 -7.28 31.77
C GLN A 148 -4.37 -8.41 32.05
N ASN A 149 -4.71 -9.65 31.70
CA ASN A 149 -3.90 -10.84 32.01
C ASN A 149 -2.91 -11.22 30.91
N GLN A 150 -2.78 -10.41 29.86
CA GLN A 150 -2.06 -10.77 28.64
C GLN A 150 -0.67 -10.13 28.52
N GLU A 151 -0.09 -9.67 29.63
CA GLU A 151 1.26 -9.07 29.69
C GLU A 151 1.43 -7.90 28.70
N GLY A 152 0.36 -7.14 28.44
CA GLY A 152 0.36 -6.04 27.48
C GLY A 152 0.29 -6.45 26.01
N ARG A 153 0.13 -7.75 25.70
CA ARG A 153 -0.16 -8.21 24.33
C ARG A 153 -1.51 -7.69 23.88
N ARG A 154 -1.57 -7.32 22.59
CA ARG A 154 -2.79 -6.83 21.92
C ARG A 154 -3.25 -7.73 20.78
N LEU A 155 -2.47 -8.77 20.48
CA LEU A 155 -2.78 -9.78 19.47
C LEU A 155 -2.54 -11.16 20.06
N LEU A 156 -3.56 -12.02 19.97
CA LEU A 156 -3.48 -13.42 20.30
C LEU A 156 -3.89 -14.23 19.07
N GLY A 157 -3.35 -15.43 18.95
CA GLY A 157 -3.70 -16.33 17.86
C GLY A 157 -3.62 -17.77 18.26
N TRP A 158 -4.42 -18.59 17.61
CA TRP A 158 -4.45 -20.03 17.78
C TRP A 158 -4.46 -20.69 16.41
N ARG A 159 -3.74 -21.80 16.30
CA ARG A 159 -3.80 -22.72 15.18
C ARG A 159 -4.40 -24.04 15.64
N TYR A 160 -5.09 -24.71 14.72
CA TYR A 160 -5.68 -26.02 14.96
C TYR A 160 -5.13 -27.01 13.94
N VAL A 161 -4.86 -28.22 14.42
CA VAL A 161 -4.41 -29.33 13.57
C VAL A 161 -5.64 -30.09 13.10
N TRP A 162 -5.61 -30.57 11.86
CA TRP A 162 -6.69 -31.40 11.32
C TRP A 162 -7.05 -32.55 12.27
N ASN A 163 -8.35 -32.75 12.51
CA ASN A 163 -8.90 -33.72 13.48
C ASN A 163 -8.48 -33.52 14.95
N ASN A 164 -7.92 -32.37 15.32
CA ASN A 164 -7.64 -32.02 16.71
C ASN A 164 -8.21 -30.62 17.04
N PRO A 165 -9.35 -30.55 17.75
CA PRO A 165 -9.99 -29.28 18.09
C PRO A 165 -9.27 -28.52 19.22
N THR A 166 -8.17 -29.06 19.75
CA THR A 166 -7.43 -28.42 20.84
C THR A 166 -6.71 -27.17 20.31
N PRO A 167 -6.97 -25.98 20.89
CA PRO A 167 -6.30 -24.75 20.48
C PRO A 167 -4.79 -24.82 20.72
N GLN A 168 -3.97 -24.49 19.71
CA GLN A 168 -2.53 -24.33 19.85
C GLN A 168 -2.18 -22.84 19.77
N PRO A 169 -1.87 -22.17 20.89
CA PRO A 169 -1.52 -20.75 20.88
C PRO A 169 -0.30 -20.49 19.98
N LEU A 170 -0.39 -19.47 19.14
CA LEU A 170 0.72 -18.98 18.36
C LEU A 170 1.58 -18.06 19.23
N LEU A 171 2.90 -18.24 19.14
CA LEU A 171 3.85 -17.38 19.84
C LEU A 171 4.13 -16.13 19.00
N SER A 172 3.91 -14.97 19.60
CA SER A 172 4.31 -13.71 19.01
C SER A 172 5.81 -13.51 19.05
N ASP A 173 6.35 -12.79 18.08
CA ASP A 173 7.74 -12.32 18.14
C ASP A 173 7.92 -11.19 19.17
N GLU A 174 9.14 -10.69 19.31
CA GLU A 174 9.50 -9.59 20.22
C GLU A 174 8.71 -8.29 19.97
N ARG A 175 8.09 -8.15 18.79
CA ARG A 175 7.28 -7.00 18.39
C ARG A 175 5.77 -7.28 18.49
N GLY A 176 5.37 -8.42 19.05
CA GLY A 176 3.97 -8.81 19.19
C GLY A 176 3.32 -9.25 17.87
N ARG A 177 4.10 -9.58 16.83
CA ARG A 177 3.58 -9.98 15.51
C ARG A 177 3.30 -11.47 15.47
N LEU A 178 2.28 -11.88 14.72
CA LEU A 178 1.97 -13.29 14.43
C LEU A 178 2.06 -13.58 12.94
N TRP A 179 2.57 -14.75 12.56
CA TRP A 179 2.53 -15.23 11.19
C TRP A 179 1.29 -16.11 10.97
N SER A 180 0.43 -15.71 10.04
CA SER A 180 -0.64 -16.55 9.51
C SER A 180 -0.12 -17.33 8.32
N GLU A 181 -0.11 -18.67 8.44
CA GLU A 181 0.27 -19.54 7.32
C GLU A 181 -0.83 -19.55 6.26
N VAL A 182 -2.09 -19.47 6.69
CA VAL A 182 -3.24 -19.55 5.80
C VAL A 182 -3.35 -18.30 4.94
N LEU A 183 -3.08 -17.11 5.52
CA LEU A 183 -3.11 -15.83 4.82
C LEU A 183 -1.76 -15.44 4.21
N GLU A 184 -0.71 -16.22 4.46
CA GLU A 184 0.67 -15.90 4.09
C GLU A 184 1.05 -14.46 4.46
N SER A 185 0.73 -14.07 5.70
CA SER A 185 0.86 -12.68 6.16
C SER A 185 1.31 -12.58 7.61
N TRP A 186 2.18 -11.62 7.87
CA TRP A 186 2.42 -11.11 9.22
C TRP A 186 1.25 -10.24 9.65
N LEU A 187 0.66 -10.57 10.79
CA LEU A 187 -0.33 -9.79 11.52
C LEU A 187 0.41 -8.91 12.53
N VAL A 188 0.30 -7.59 12.36
CA VAL A 188 1.13 -6.62 13.08
C VAL A 188 0.22 -5.64 13.82
N PRO A 189 0.24 -5.64 15.17
CA PRO A 189 -0.46 -4.64 15.98
C PRO A 189 0.01 -3.22 15.66
N ASP A 190 -0.92 -2.32 15.33
CA ASP A 190 -0.65 -0.91 14.99
C ASP A 190 -1.78 0.00 15.52
N GLY A 191 -1.79 0.20 16.84
CA GLY A 191 -2.79 1.06 17.48
C GLY A 191 -4.21 0.53 17.27
N ALA A 192 -5.04 1.29 16.55
CA ALA A 192 -6.40 0.88 16.20
C ALA A 192 -6.47 -0.13 15.02
N TYR A 193 -5.34 -0.36 14.33
CA TYR A 193 -5.26 -1.24 13.17
C TYR A 193 -4.54 -2.55 13.50
N LEU A 194 -4.92 -3.62 12.82
CA LEU A 194 -4.12 -4.84 12.68
C LEU A 194 -3.62 -4.90 11.23
N ARG A 195 -2.37 -4.50 11.01
CA ARG A 195 -1.78 -4.39 9.67
C ARG A 195 -1.30 -5.75 9.18
N LEU A 196 -1.45 -6.01 7.87
CA LEU A 196 -0.98 -7.22 7.23
C LEU A 196 0.25 -6.92 6.38
N TYR A 197 1.31 -7.70 6.54
CA TYR A 197 2.52 -7.60 5.72
C TYR A 197 2.85 -8.93 5.05
N ASP A 198 3.42 -8.91 3.85
CA ASP A 198 3.96 -10.10 3.20
C ASP A 198 5.26 -10.60 3.88
N ARG A 199 5.88 -11.66 3.33
CA ARG A 199 7.14 -12.22 3.86
C ARG A 199 8.31 -11.24 3.74
N GLU A 200 8.26 -10.39 2.73
CA GLU A 200 9.26 -9.38 2.40
C GLU A 200 9.12 -8.10 3.22
N GLY A 201 8.03 -7.97 4.00
CA GLY A 201 7.75 -6.82 4.85
C GLY A 201 7.03 -5.67 4.14
N GLN A 202 6.40 -5.92 3.00
CA GLN A 202 5.56 -4.96 2.30
C GLN A 202 4.14 -4.97 2.87
N LEU A 203 3.58 -3.78 3.09
CA LEU A 203 2.22 -3.62 3.62
C LEU A 203 1.19 -4.07 2.58
N ARG A 204 0.25 -4.91 3.00
CA ARG A 204 -0.96 -5.24 2.23
C ARG A 204 -1.94 -4.09 2.35
N LEU A 205 -2.18 -3.44 1.23
CA LEU A 205 -3.02 -2.25 1.12
C LEU A 205 -4.49 -2.63 0.97
N THR A 206 -5.37 -1.75 1.40
CA THR A 206 -6.74 -1.69 0.90
C THR A 206 -6.74 -1.27 -0.58
N GLY A 207 -7.81 -1.56 -1.32
CA GLY A 207 -7.94 -1.10 -2.71
C GLY A 207 -7.83 0.42 -2.86
N ARG A 208 -8.38 1.17 -1.90
CA ARG A 208 -8.27 2.64 -1.88
C ARG A 208 -6.83 3.12 -1.69
N GLU A 209 -6.07 2.47 -0.80
CA GLU A 209 -4.66 2.79 -0.58
C GLU A 209 -3.82 2.44 -1.82
N ALA A 210 -4.08 1.28 -2.44
CA ALA A 210 -3.41 0.84 -3.66
C ALA A 210 -3.68 1.77 -4.84
N GLU A 211 -4.93 2.18 -5.07
CA GLU A 211 -5.28 3.15 -6.10
C GLU A 211 -4.59 4.50 -5.89
N ARG A 212 -4.53 4.97 -4.64
CA ARG A 212 -3.86 6.23 -4.31
C ARG A 212 -2.37 6.15 -4.61
N ALA A 213 -1.72 5.07 -4.18
CA ALA A 213 -0.30 4.84 -4.46
C ALA A 213 -0.03 4.77 -5.97
N GLY A 214 -0.90 4.10 -6.73
CA GLY A 214 -0.80 4.04 -8.19
C GLY A 214 -0.90 5.40 -8.86
N ARG A 215 -1.87 6.24 -8.46
CA ARG A 215 -2.04 7.61 -9.00
C ARG A 215 -0.85 8.50 -8.67
N GLU A 216 -0.28 8.36 -7.48
CA GLU A 216 0.92 9.11 -7.08
C GLU A 216 2.14 8.68 -7.89
N ALA A 217 2.35 7.37 -8.05
CA ALA A 217 3.43 6.83 -8.88
C ALA A 217 3.30 7.29 -10.34
N GLU A 218 2.09 7.28 -10.91
CA GLU A 218 1.83 7.78 -12.26
C GLU A 218 2.15 9.27 -12.40
N ARG A 219 1.78 10.07 -11.39
CA ARG A 219 2.09 11.51 -11.36
C ARG A 219 3.59 11.74 -11.34
N VAL A 220 4.33 11.05 -10.47
CA VAL A 220 5.78 11.15 -10.37
C VAL A 220 6.44 10.71 -11.69
N GLY A 221 5.97 9.61 -12.29
CA GLY A 221 6.46 9.14 -13.59
C GLY A 221 6.27 10.17 -14.71
N ARG A 222 5.08 10.79 -14.79
CA ARG A 222 4.80 11.85 -15.78
C ARG A 222 5.66 13.09 -15.56
N GLU A 223 5.93 13.46 -14.32
CA GLU A 223 6.79 14.59 -14.01
C GLU A 223 8.25 14.31 -14.39
N ALA A 224 8.75 13.12 -14.05
CA ALA A 224 10.09 12.68 -14.45
C ALA A 224 10.26 12.65 -15.98
N GLU A 225 9.25 12.16 -16.72
CA GLU A 225 9.27 12.15 -18.18
C GLU A 225 9.30 13.58 -18.77
N ARG A 226 8.54 14.52 -18.19
CA ARG A 226 8.54 15.93 -18.62
C ARG A 226 9.91 16.56 -18.40
N VAL A 227 10.50 16.36 -17.22
CA VAL A 227 11.85 16.86 -16.91
C VAL A 227 12.88 16.25 -17.86
N GLY A 228 12.77 14.95 -18.16
CA GLY A 228 13.64 14.28 -19.12
C GLY A 228 13.56 14.88 -20.52
N ARG A 229 12.33 15.11 -21.03
CA ARG A 229 12.11 15.75 -22.34
C ARG A 229 12.61 17.18 -22.40
N GLU A 230 12.43 17.95 -21.32
CA GLU A 230 12.93 19.32 -21.26
C GLU A 230 14.46 19.35 -21.26
N ALA A 231 15.11 18.48 -20.47
CA ALA A 231 16.56 18.35 -20.44
C ALA A 231 17.12 17.94 -21.82
N GLU A 232 16.45 17.02 -22.53
CA GLU A 232 16.83 16.63 -23.88
C GLU A 232 16.71 17.80 -24.87
N ARG A 233 15.61 18.57 -24.82
CA ARG A 233 15.44 19.78 -25.64
C ARG A 233 16.51 20.82 -25.36
N GLN A 234 16.86 21.04 -24.09
CA GLN A 234 17.91 21.98 -23.72
C GLN A 234 19.28 21.54 -24.27
N ARG A 235 19.59 20.24 -24.23
CA ARG A 235 20.82 19.69 -24.83
C ARG A 235 20.85 19.86 -26.34
N ALA A 236 19.76 19.53 -27.03
CA ALA A 236 19.66 19.70 -28.49
C ALA A 236 19.80 21.18 -28.89
N ASN A 237 19.17 22.09 -28.14
CA ASN A 237 19.31 23.53 -28.38
C ASN A 237 20.75 24.02 -28.15
N ALA A 238 21.40 23.56 -27.07
CA ALA A 238 22.79 23.91 -26.78
C ALA A 238 23.76 23.36 -27.85
N GLU A 239 23.52 22.15 -28.35
CA GLU A 239 24.29 21.57 -29.45
C GLU A 239 24.09 22.37 -30.76
N GLY A 240 22.84 22.74 -31.07
CA GLY A 240 22.53 23.60 -32.22
C GLY A 240 23.21 24.96 -32.14
N GLN A 241 23.22 25.60 -30.97
CA GLN A 241 23.94 26.86 -30.76
C GLN A 241 25.45 26.72 -30.94
N ARG A 242 26.05 25.61 -30.48
CA ARG A 242 27.48 25.33 -30.67
C ARG A 242 27.82 25.12 -32.13
N ALA A 243 27.02 24.33 -32.85
CA ALA A 243 27.21 24.09 -34.27
C ALA A 243 27.09 25.39 -35.10
N GLU A 244 26.14 26.26 -34.75
CA GLU A 244 25.99 27.57 -35.40
C GLU A 244 27.18 28.50 -35.09
N ALA A 245 27.63 28.55 -33.84
CA ALA A 245 28.81 29.33 -33.45
C ALA A 245 30.08 28.84 -34.18
N GLU A 246 30.23 27.53 -34.38
CA GLU A 246 31.34 26.95 -35.12
C GLU A 246 31.29 27.33 -36.62
N ARG A 247 30.10 27.28 -37.23
CA ARG A 247 29.90 27.74 -38.62
C ARG A 247 30.24 29.22 -38.80
N GLN A 248 29.83 30.07 -37.87
CA GLN A 248 30.15 31.50 -37.91
C GLN A 248 31.66 31.75 -37.81
N ARG A 249 32.36 31.02 -36.94
CA ARG A 249 33.83 31.10 -36.83
C ARG A 249 34.52 30.66 -38.12
N ALA A 250 34.11 29.52 -38.69
CA ALA A 250 34.66 29.02 -39.95
C ALA A 250 34.44 30.01 -41.11
N ASN A 251 33.26 30.63 -41.18
CA ASN A 251 32.97 31.66 -42.19
C ASN A 251 33.81 32.92 -41.99
N ALA A 252 33.97 33.38 -40.74
CA ALA A 252 34.81 34.54 -40.43
C ALA A 252 36.30 34.28 -40.75
N GLU A 253 36.79 33.07 -40.49
CA GLU A 253 38.15 32.65 -40.84
C GLU A 253 38.37 32.63 -42.36
N LYS A 254 37.41 32.09 -43.13
CA LYS A 254 37.45 32.16 -44.59
C LYS A 254 37.50 33.60 -45.11
N GLN A 255 36.66 34.49 -44.58
CA GLN A 255 36.66 35.90 -44.97
C GLN A 255 38.00 36.59 -44.66
N ARG A 256 38.62 36.28 -43.52
CA ARG A 256 39.96 36.80 -43.17
C ARG A 256 41.02 36.31 -44.13
N ALA A 257 41.04 35.02 -44.44
CA ALA A 257 41.98 34.43 -45.39
C ALA A 257 41.81 35.02 -46.81
N GLU A 258 40.57 35.26 -47.25
CA GLU A 258 40.25 35.92 -48.52
C GLU A 258 40.78 37.37 -48.54
N ALA A 259 40.53 38.13 -47.47
CA ALA A 259 41.00 39.51 -47.35
C ALA A 259 42.52 39.61 -47.30
N GLU A 260 43.20 38.69 -46.61
CA GLU A 260 44.66 38.62 -46.56
C GLU A 260 45.25 38.31 -47.94
N ARG A 261 44.67 37.35 -48.68
CA ARG A 261 45.04 37.08 -50.08
C ARG A 261 44.87 38.31 -50.97
N GLN A 262 43.76 39.05 -50.83
CA GLN A 262 43.54 40.27 -51.60
C GLN A 262 44.58 41.35 -51.27
N ARG A 263 44.95 41.52 -50.01
CA ARG A 263 46.00 42.46 -49.59
C ARG A 263 47.36 42.07 -50.16
N ALA A 264 47.76 40.80 -50.02
CA ALA A 264 49.02 40.31 -50.57
C ALA A 264 49.10 40.50 -52.10
N ASN A 265 48.00 40.21 -52.82
CA ASN A 265 47.93 40.45 -54.26
C ASN A 265 48.03 41.95 -54.61
N ALA A 266 47.36 42.83 -53.87
CA ALA A 266 47.43 44.26 -54.09
C ALA A 266 48.82 44.84 -53.79
N GLU A 267 49.48 44.37 -52.73
CA GLU A 267 50.84 44.75 -52.36
C GLU A 267 51.83 44.29 -53.43
N LYS A 268 51.71 43.05 -53.91
CA LYS A 268 52.50 42.54 -55.04
C LYS A 268 52.34 43.41 -56.29
N GLN A 269 51.11 43.74 -56.67
CA GLN A 269 50.85 44.63 -57.81
C GLN A 269 51.45 46.03 -57.64
N ARG A 270 51.46 46.58 -56.42
CA ARG A 270 52.11 47.86 -56.12
C ARG A 270 53.63 47.76 -56.22
N ALA A 271 54.21 46.71 -55.67
CA ALA A 271 55.65 46.44 -55.76
C ALA A 271 56.08 46.28 -57.23
N ASP A 272 55.34 45.51 -58.02
CA ASP A 272 55.59 45.32 -59.45
C ASP A 272 55.57 46.66 -60.22
N LYS A 273 54.55 47.50 -59.98
CA LYS A 273 54.46 48.85 -60.59
C LYS A 273 55.59 49.78 -60.17
N LEU A 274 55.99 49.74 -58.89
CA LEU A 274 57.10 50.55 -58.38
C LEU A 274 58.43 50.12 -59.00
N ALA A 275 58.67 48.81 -59.09
CA ALA A 275 59.85 48.26 -59.76
C ALA A 275 59.90 48.67 -61.24
N GLU A 276 58.75 48.67 -61.94
CA GLU A 276 58.65 49.12 -63.32
C GLU A 276 58.97 50.63 -63.47
N LEU A 277 58.48 51.46 -62.55
CA LEU A 277 58.82 52.90 -62.52
C LEU A 277 60.31 53.13 -62.26
N LEU A 278 60.92 52.45 -61.29
CA LEU A 278 62.35 52.56 -60.98
C LEU A 278 63.23 52.20 -62.19
N ARG A 279 62.89 51.12 -62.90
CA ARG A 279 63.57 50.73 -64.16
C ARG A 279 63.47 51.81 -65.24
N ARG A 280 62.33 52.52 -65.32
CA ARG A 280 62.14 53.65 -66.26
C ARG A 280 63.06 54.84 -65.98
N TYR A 281 63.50 55.01 -64.73
CA TYR A 281 64.43 56.06 -64.31
C TYR A 281 65.89 55.58 -64.24
N ASN A 282 66.23 54.42 -64.82
CA ASN A 282 67.57 53.80 -64.78
C ASN A 282 68.11 53.53 -63.35
N LEU A 283 67.22 53.31 -62.39
CA LEU A 283 67.57 52.85 -61.04
C LEU A 283 67.30 51.34 -60.94
N ASP A 284 68.25 50.59 -60.39
CA ASP A 284 68.08 49.14 -60.19
C ASP A 284 67.18 48.88 -58.98
N PRO A 285 65.96 48.33 -59.17
CA PRO A 285 65.04 48.08 -58.06
C PRO A 285 65.52 47.01 -57.07
N ASP A 286 66.47 46.16 -57.45
CA ASP A 286 67.02 45.10 -56.58
C ASP A 286 68.30 45.56 -55.85
N ASN A 287 68.77 46.78 -56.09
CA ASN A 287 70.03 47.31 -55.55
C ASN A 287 69.97 48.83 -55.33
N LEU A 288 68.96 49.28 -54.56
CA LEU A 288 68.81 50.67 -54.11
C LEU A 288 69.82 50.97 -52.98
N PRO A 289 70.49 52.14 -52.98
CA PRO A 289 71.43 52.54 -51.91
C PRO A 289 70.74 52.82 -50.56
#